data_AF-A0A9D2A6P1-F1
#
_entry.id   AF-A0A9D2A6P1-F1
#
_cell.length_a   1.000
_cell.length_b   1.000
_cell.length_c   1.000
_cell.angle_alpha   90.00
_cell.angle_beta   90.00
_cell.angle_gamma   90.00
#
_symmetry.space_group_name_H-M   'P 1'
#
loop_
_entity.id
_entity.type
_entity.pdbx_description
1 polymer ?
#
loop_
_entity_poly.entity_id
_entity_poly.type
_entity_poly.pdbx_seq_one_letter_code
_entity_poly.pdbx_strand_id
1 'polypeptide(L)'
;MDYQDVFSWAEDRNGKMVYVDDVPRGKSCNCICPNCRENLIARHGNERKHGFAHASVERGANLEICLKVIVFKLAEQIIATKKRICIPSYYEIFPPEIVEFETVEVNNCFEREDRQPDVIATTKDNRKYLIEFCFKDDVRHKQPIDYENLNCLEIDLTGQKIDDRDSLKNFLLNSDKNRKWLNNDTYFKLIESRYKNAGKSI
;
A
#
# COMPACT_ATOMS: atom_id res chain seq x y z
N MET A 1 2.22 4.50 -19.44
CA MET A 1 1.27 3.39 -19.20
C MET A 1 0.01 3.74 -19.97
N ASP A 2 -0.47 2.83 -20.81
CA ASP A 2 -1.73 3.01 -21.54
C ASP A 2 -2.85 2.80 -20.51
N TYR A 3 -3.46 3.89 -20.02
CA TYR A 3 -4.48 3.83 -18.99
C TYR A 3 -5.69 3.10 -19.56
N GLN A 4 -5.84 1.85 -19.17
CA GLN A 4 -7.00 1.06 -19.54
C GLN A 4 -8.21 1.68 -18.83
N ASP A 5 -9.32 1.90 -19.53
CA ASP A 5 -10.59 2.39 -18.94
C ASP A 5 -11.22 1.43 -17.91
N VAL A 6 -10.47 0.42 -17.48
CA VAL A 6 -10.89 -0.60 -16.52
C VAL A 6 -9.81 -0.88 -15.49
N PHE A 7 -10.25 -1.18 -14.27
CA PHE A 7 -9.40 -1.61 -13.16
C PHE A 7 -9.73 -3.04 -12.76
N SER A 8 -8.77 -3.83 -12.26
CA SER A 8 -9.10 -5.19 -11.78
C SER A 8 -9.68 -5.21 -10.36
N TRP A 9 -9.56 -4.11 -9.61
CA TRP A 9 -10.00 -3.97 -8.23
C TRP A 9 -10.96 -2.78 -8.06
N ALA A 10 -11.89 -2.92 -7.11
CA ALA A 10 -12.85 -1.88 -6.74
C ALA A 10 -13.23 -1.98 -5.25
N GLU A 11 -13.93 -0.98 -4.72
CA GLU A 11 -14.48 -0.98 -3.36
C GLU A 11 -15.91 -1.55 -3.37
N ASP A 12 -16.19 -2.56 -2.54
CA ASP A 12 -17.54 -3.08 -2.34
C ASP A 12 -18.39 -2.18 -1.43
N ARG A 13 -19.67 -2.52 -1.24
CA ARG A 13 -20.58 -1.78 -0.36
C ARG A 13 -20.16 -1.69 1.12
N ASN A 14 -19.23 -2.55 1.55
CA ASN A 14 -18.72 -2.59 2.92
C ASN A 14 -17.37 -1.84 3.06
N GLY A 15 -16.90 -1.19 1.99
CA GLY A 15 -15.61 -0.52 1.98
C GLY A 15 -14.41 -1.45 1.71
N LYS A 16 -14.64 -2.71 1.35
CA LYS A 16 -13.58 -3.70 1.11
C LYS A 16 -13.12 -3.65 -0.34
N MET A 17 -11.81 -3.69 -0.56
CA MET A 17 -11.25 -3.89 -1.90
C MET A 17 -11.49 -5.33 -2.37
N VAL A 18 -12.16 -5.47 -3.52
CA VAL A 18 -12.55 -6.74 -4.14
C VAL A 18 -12.03 -6.85 -5.56
N TYR A 19 -11.69 -8.08 -5.98
CA TYR A 19 -11.24 -8.36 -7.34
C TYR A 19 -12.45 -8.59 -8.24
N VAL A 20 -12.33 -8.26 -9.53
CA VAL A 20 -13.44 -8.32 -10.49
C VAL A 20 -14.06 -9.72 -10.63
N ASP A 21 -13.28 -10.79 -10.47
CA ASP A 21 -13.81 -12.16 -10.52
C ASP A 21 -14.59 -12.57 -9.25
N ASP A 22 -14.46 -11.83 -8.15
CA ASP A 22 -15.11 -12.15 -6.88
C ASP A 22 -16.52 -11.56 -6.75
N VAL A 23 -17.01 -10.87 -7.79
CA VAL A 23 -18.28 -10.14 -7.77
C VAL A 23 -19.17 -10.51 -8.94
N PRO A 24 -20.51 -10.39 -8.80
CA PRO A 24 -21.43 -10.59 -9.91
C PRO A 24 -21.13 -9.74 -11.14
N ARG A 25 -21.31 -10.29 -12.34
CA ARG A 25 -21.12 -9.57 -13.60
C ARG A 25 -22.07 -8.37 -13.74
N GLY A 26 -21.55 -7.27 -14.27
CA GLY A 26 -22.33 -6.10 -14.65
C GLY A 26 -22.60 -5.16 -13.47
N LYS A 27 -23.74 -4.47 -13.50
CA LYS A 27 -24.15 -3.51 -12.46
C LYS A 27 -24.52 -4.18 -11.13
N SER A 28 -24.79 -5.48 -11.14
CA SER A 28 -25.11 -6.25 -9.93
C SER A 28 -23.90 -6.48 -9.01
N CYS A 29 -22.67 -6.11 -9.44
CA CYS A 29 -21.51 -6.11 -8.55
C CYS A 29 -21.69 -5.15 -7.36
N ASN A 30 -22.45 -4.06 -7.54
CA ASN A 30 -22.63 -2.98 -6.55
C ASN A 30 -21.30 -2.42 -6.01
N CYS A 31 -20.24 -2.46 -6.82
CA CYS A 31 -18.95 -1.88 -6.47
C CYS A 31 -18.90 -0.40 -6.87
N ILE A 32 -18.07 0.36 -6.15
CA ILE A 32 -17.81 1.77 -6.42
C ILE A 32 -16.32 2.02 -6.65
N CYS A 33 -16.01 3.10 -7.36
CA CYS A 33 -14.66 3.65 -7.39
C CYS A 33 -14.37 4.31 -6.04
N PRO A 34 -13.28 3.94 -5.34
CA PRO A 34 -12.97 4.51 -4.03
C PRO A 34 -12.66 6.01 -4.10
N ASN A 35 -12.22 6.51 -5.26
CA ASN A 35 -11.91 7.92 -5.48
C ASN A 35 -13.15 8.75 -5.86
N CYS A 36 -13.69 8.55 -7.07
CA CYS A 36 -14.78 9.39 -7.60
C CYS A 36 -16.18 8.97 -7.10
N ARG A 37 -16.26 7.89 -6.30
CA ARG A 37 -17.48 7.33 -5.70
C ARG A 37 -18.54 6.88 -6.71
N GLU A 38 -18.17 6.74 -7.99
CA GLU A 38 -19.09 6.24 -9.01
C GLU A 38 -19.36 4.76 -8.88
N ASN A 39 -20.57 4.33 -9.24
CA ASN A 39 -20.86 2.92 -9.46
C ASN A 39 -20.05 2.38 -10.64
N LEU A 40 -19.54 1.16 -10.48
CA LEU A 40 -18.77 0.46 -11.49
C LEU A 40 -19.58 -0.68 -12.11
N ILE A 41 -19.11 -1.14 -13.28
CA ILE A 41 -19.65 -2.28 -14.01
C ILE A 41 -18.56 -3.34 -14.08
N ALA A 42 -18.77 -4.49 -13.45
CA ALA A 42 -17.86 -5.63 -13.53
C ALA A 42 -17.97 -6.31 -14.91
N ARG A 43 -16.87 -6.36 -15.67
CA ARG A 43 -16.80 -6.99 -16.99
C ARG A 43 -15.96 -8.26 -16.90
N HIS A 44 -16.55 -9.41 -17.26
CA HIS A 44 -15.89 -10.71 -17.27
C HIS A 44 -15.51 -11.16 -18.70
N GLY A 45 -14.70 -10.36 -19.39
CA GLY A 45 -13.84 -10.78 -20.51
C GLY A 45 -14.43 -11.27 -21.85
N ASN A 46 -15.72 -11.55 -21.97
CA ASN A 46 -16.23 -12.25 -23.18
C ASN A 46 -16.47 -11.36 -24.43
N GLU A 47 -16.59 -10.05 -24.25
CA GLU A 47 -16.89 -9.09 -25.33
C GLU A 47 -16.14 -7.78 -25.14
N ARG A 48 -15.96 -7.39 -23.88
CA ARG A 48 -15.26 -6.19 -23.47
C ARG A 48 -14.10 -6.60 -22.57
N LYS A 49 -13.13 -5.69 -22.48
CA LYS A 49 -11.98 -5.81 -21.60
C LYS A 49 -12.40 -6.18 -20.18
N HIS A 50 -11.74 -7.20 -19.65
CA HIS A 50 -11.97 -7.72 -18.31
C HIS A 50 -11.57 -6.68 -17.25
N GLY A 51 -12.43 -6.45 -16.25
CA GLY A 51 -12.22 -5.44 -15.22
C GLY A 51 -13.48 -4.62 -14.88
N PHE A 52 -13.33 -3.69 -13.95
CA PHE A 52 -14.32 -2.72 -13.54
C PHE A 52 -14.23 -1.47 -14.41
N ALA A 53 -15.33 -1.12 -15.08
CA ALA A 53 -15.46 0.14 -15.80
C ALA A 53 -16.37 1.11 -15.04
N HIS A 54 -16.12 2.41 -15.16
CA HIS A 54 -17.08 3.43 -14.76
C HIS A 54 -18.39 3.27 -15.54
N ALA A 55 -19.52 3.51 -14.88
CA ALA A 55 -20.84 3.33 -15.47
C ALA A 55 -21.22 4.47 -16.43
N SER A 56 -20.75 5.68 -16.14
CA SER A 56 -20.86 6.88 -16.95
C SER A 56 -19.61 7.07 -17.80
N VAL A 57 -19.81 7.39 -19.07
CA VAL A 57 -18.72 7.74 -20.00
C VAL A 57 -18.40 9.25 -19.92
N GLU A 58 -19.37 10.08 -19.51
CA GLU A 58 -19.28 11.55 -19.62
C GLU A 58 -18.73 12.25 -18.38
N ARG A 59 -18.60 11.54 -17.25
CA ARG A 59 -18.26 12.16 -15.96
C ARG A 59 -16.84 12.74 -15.90
N GLY A 60 -15.97 12.41 -16.85
CA GLY A 60 -14.61 12.94 -16.93
C GLY A 60 -13.72 12.54 -15.74
N ALA A 61 -13.95 11.35 -15.17
CA ALA A 61 -13.16 10.87 -14.03
C ALA A 61 -11.68 10.83 -14.38
N ASN A 62 -10.84 11.40 -13.52
CA ASN A 62 -9.39 11.28 -13.66
C ASN A 62 -8.98 9.83 -13.30
N LEU A 63 -8.85 8.97 -14.31
CA LEU A 63 -8.56 7.55 -14.16
C LEU A 63 -7.21 7.28 -13.48
N GLU A 64 -6.24 8.18 -13.67
CA GLU A 64 -4.93 8.12 -13.02
C GLU A 64 -5.05 8.29 -11.50
N ILE A 65 -5.78 9.31 -11.04
CA ILE A 65 -6.05 9.49 -9.60
C ILE A 65 -6.86 8.31 -9.07
N CYS A 66 -7.88 7.86 -9.81
CA CYS A 66 -8.68 6.69 -9.41
C CYS A 66 -7.80 5.45 -9.20
N LEU A 67 -6.86 5.18 -10.10
CA LEU A 67 -5.92 4.08 -9.96
C LEU A 67 -5.04 4.23 -8.72
N LYS A 68 -4.49 5.42 -8.45
CA LYS A 68 -3.67 5.68 -7.25
C LYS A 68 -4.42 5.36 -5.97
N VAL A 69 -5.67 5.79 -5.84
CA VAL A 69 -6.52 5.49 -4.67
C VAL A 69 -6.80 3.99 -4.55
N ILE A 70 -7.07 3.30 -5.67
CA ILE A 70 -7.28 1.84 -5.67
C ILE A 70 -6.02 1.11 -5.18
N VAL A 71 -4.84 1.47 -5.69
CA VAL A 71 -3.56 0.86 -5.29
C VAL A 71 -3.29 1.11 -3.81
N PHE A 72 -3.52 2.33 -3.32
CA PHE A 72 -3.34 2.71 -1.92
C PHE A 72 -4.24 1.88 -0.99
N LYS A 73 -5.56 1.88 -1.22
CA LYS A 73 -6.51 1.15 -0.36
C LYS A 73 -6.28 -0.36 -0.40
N LEU A 74 -5.87 -0.89 -1.57
CA LEU A 74 -5.51 -2.30 -1.69
C LEU A 74 -4.25 -2.62 -0.87
N ALA A 75 -3.25 -1.73 -0.86
CA ALA A 75 -2.04 -1.90 -0.06
C ALA A 75 -2.34 -1.92 1.46
N GLU A 76 -3.16 -0.97 1.94
CA GLU A 76 -3.64 -0.97 3.34
C GLU A 76 -4.33 -2.29 3.70
N GLN A 77 -5.30 -2.71 2.87
CA GLN A 77 -6.04 -3.95 3.10
C GLN A 77 -5.13 -5.19 3.12
N ILE A 78 -4.12 -5.24 2.24
CA ILE A 78 -3.15 -6.34 2.21
C ILE A 78 -2.37 -6.40 3.51
N ILE A 79 -1.83 -5.27 4.00
CA ILE A 79 -1.05 -5.26 5.25
C ILE A 79 -1.94 -5.57 6.44
N ALA A 80 -3.13 -4.98 6.53
CA ALA A 80 -4.09 -5.26 7.60
C ALA A 80 -4.47 -6.75 7.67
N THR A 81 -4.63 -7.39 6.52
CA THR A 81 -5.03 -8.81 6.44
C THR A 81 -3.85 -9.75 6.68
N LYS A 82 -2.68 -9.46 6.11
CA LYS A 82 -1.52 -10.37 6.13
C LYS A 82 -0.61 -10.15 7.31
N LYS A 83 -0.72 -8.99 7.97
CA LYS A 83 0.04 -8.59 9.17
C LYS A 83 1.53 -8.87 9.04
N ARG A 84 2.09 -8.59 7.87
CA ARG A 84 3.52 -8.71 7.63
C ARG A 84 3.94 -7.82 6.48
N ILE A 85 5.23 -7.53 6.40
CA ILE A 85 5.81 -6.79 5.29
C ILE A 85 7.28 -7.15 5.12
N CYS A 86 7.81 -7.06 3.91
CA CYS A 86 9.26 -7.10 3.70
C CYS A 86 9.84 -5.70 3.89
N ILE A 87 10.91 -5.57 4.67
CA ILE A 87 11.57 -4.30 4.97
C ILE A 87 12.93 -4.24 4.28
N PRO A 88 13.43 -3.04 3.90
CA PRO A 88 14.72 -2.92 3.21
C PRO A 88 15.87 -3.13 4.18
N SER A 89 17.07 -3.29 3.62
CA SER A 89 18.29 -3.22 4.41
C SER A 89 18.39 -1.89 5.16
N TYR A 90 19.14 -1.92 6.27
CA TYR A 90 19.53 -0.71 6.98
C TYR A 90 21.05 -0.54 6.88
N TYR A 91 21.47 0.35 5.97
CA TYR A 91 22.88 0.62 5.61
C TYR A 91 23.70 -0.64 5.27
N GLU A 92 23.07 -1.69 4.72
CA GLU A 92 23.70 -3.01 4.49
C GLU A 92 24.23 -3.71 5.76
N ILE A 93 24.01 -3.14 6.95
CA ILE A 93 24.38 -3.73 8.25
C ILE A 93 23.35 -4.78 8.66
N PHE A 94 22.08 -4.43 8.49
CA PHE A 94 20.95 -5.33 8.67
C PHE A 94 20.36 -5.64 7.29
N PRO A 95 20.34 -6.90 6.85
CA PRO A 95 19.80 -7.27 5.55
C PRO A 95 18.28 -7.10 5.51
N PRO A 96 17.65 -7.07 4.31
CA PRO A 96 16.21 -7.10 4.20
C PRO A 96 15.62 -8.32 4.92
N GLU A 97 14.49 -8.14 5.59
CA GLU A 97 13.79 -9.21 6.28
C GLU A 97 12.27 -9.08 6.18
N ILE A 98 11.55 -10.16 6.51
CA ILE A 98 10.11 -10.12 6.65
C ILE A 98 9.79 -9.87 8.13
N VAL A 99 9.05 -8.81 8.41
CA VAL A 99 8.55 -8.50 9.75
C VAL A 99 7.10 -8.93 9.84
N GLU A 100 6.75 -9.64 10.92
CA GLU A 100 5.37 -10.01 11.25
C GLU A 100 4.82 -9.12 12.38
N PHE A 101 3.54 -8.78 12.27
CA PHE A 101 2.84 -7.87 13.17
C PHE A 101 1.75 -8.61 13.96
N GLU A 102 1.63 -8.26 15.24
CA GLU A 102 0.52 -8.69 16.09
C GLU A 102 -0.71 -7.81 15.83
N THR A 103 -0.51 -6.49 15.78
CA THR A 103 -1.55 -5.50 15.49
C THR A 103 -1.20 -4.67 14.26
N VAL A 104 -2.24 -4.32 13.49
CA VAL A 104 -2.16 -3.43 12.34
C VAL A 104 -3.39 -2.54 12.35
N GLU A 105 -3.17 -1.23 12.36
CA GLU A 105 -4.18 -0.19 12.25
C GLU A 105 -3.92 0.57 10.95
N VAL A 106 -4.95 0.67 10.10
CA VAL A 106 -4.92 1.37 8.81
C VAL A 106 -5.90 2.52 8.84
N ASN A 107 -5.61 3.57 8.06
CA ASN A 107 -6.43 4.76 8.02
C ASN A 107 -6.95 4.92 6.58
N ASN A 108 -8.14 4.37 6.30
CA ASN A 108 -8.77 4.18 4.98
C ASN A 108 -9.05 5.46 4.13
N CYS A 109 -8.34 6.56 4.40
CA CYS A 109 -8.49 7.89 3.81
C CYS A 109 -7.25 8.27 3.00
N PHE A 110 -7.41 8.37 1.67
CA PHE A 110 -6.31 8.73 0.75
C PHE A 110 -5.90 10.21 0.82
N GLU A 111 -6.87 11.12 0.98
CA GLU A 111 -6.64 12.56 1.12
C GLU A 111 -6.93 12.99 2.56
N ARG A 112 -5.95 13.60 3.23
CA ARG A 112 -6.07 14.00 4.64
C ARG A 112 -5.18 15.21 4.99
N GLU A 113 -5.71 16.07 5.86
CA GLU A 113 -4.99 17.22 6.43
C GLU A 113 -4.28 16.90 7.75
N ASP A 114 -4.72 15.86 8.47
CA ASP A 114 -4.29 15.54 9.83
C ASP A 114 -2.98 14.71 9.90
N ARG A 115 -2.45 14.28 8.75
CA ARG A 115 -1.08 13.74 8.56
C ARG A 115 -0.67 12.56 9.47
N GLN A 116 -1.61 11.75 9.97
CA GLN A 116 -1.20 10.51 10.65
C GLN A 116 -0.65 9.51 9.63
N PRO A 117 0.07 8.48 10.10
CA PRO A 117 0.56 7.43 9.23
C PRO A 117 -0.55 6.67 8.52
N ASP A 118 -0.21 6.16 7.33
CA ASP A 118 -1.11 5.34 6.52
C ASP A 118 -1.33 3.98 7.22
N VAL A 119 -0.26 3.41 7.81
CA VAL A 119 -0.34 2.21 8.63
C VAL A 119 0.48 2.34 9.92
N ILE A 120 -0.12 1.91 11.03
CA ILE A 120 0.56 1.73 12.32
C ILE A 120 0.52 0.24 12.65
N ALA A 121 1.69 -0.37 12.80
CA ALA A 121 1.81 -1.80 13.09
C ALA A 121 2.71 -2.06 14.29
N THR A 122 2.38 -3.08 15.08
CA THR A 122 3.17 -3.46 16.26
C THR A 122 3.51 -4.94 16.19
N THR A 123 4.78 -5.30 16.40
CA THR A 123 5.24 -6.68 16.49
C THR A 123 4.94 -7.28 17.87
N LYS A 124 5.06 -8.61 17.99
CA LYS A 124 4.87 -9.32 19.27
C LYS A 124 5.86 -8.88 20.37
N ASP A 125 7.05 -8.42 19.99
CA ASP A 125 8.05 -7.87 20.90
C ASP A 125 7.92 -6.34 21.09
N ASN A 126 6.74 -5.78 20.82
CA ASN A 126 6.38 -4.37 21.01
C ASN A 126 7.19 -3.36 20.19
N ARG A 127 7.77 -3.77 19.05
CA ARG A 127 8.36 -2.81 18.10
C ARG A 127 7.25 -2.19 17.27
N LYS A 128 7.20 -0.87 17.28
CA LYS A 128 6.22 -0.08 16.53
C LYS A 128 6.79 0.36 15.18
N TYR A 129 5.99 0.18 14.14
CA TYR A 129 6.27 0.56 12.77
C TYR A 129 5.22 1.55 12.28
N LEU A 130 5.68 2.68 11.74
CA LEU A 130 4.88 3.61 10.95
C LEU A 130 5.21 3.36 9.48
N ILE A 131 4.21 3.07 8.67
CA ILE A 131 4.40 2.82 7.23
C ILE A 131 3.64 3.90 6.46
N GLU A 132 4.38 4.56 5.57
CA GLU A 132 3.91 5.63 4.70
C GLU A 132 3.96 5.16 3.26
N PHE A 133 2.83 5.19 2.57
CA PHE A 133 2.79 5.00 1.13
C PHE A 133 3.01 6.34 0.42
N CYS A 134 3.80 6.33 -0.65
CA CYS A 134 4.01 7.49 -1.50
C CYS A 134 3.85 7.15 -2.99
N PHE A 135 3.66 8.19 -3.81
CA PHE A 135 3.68 8.14 -5.25
C PHE A 135 4.66 9.22 -5.69
N LYS A 136 5.85 8.87 -6.18
CA LYS A 136 6.93 9.86 -6.47
C LYS A 136 6.61 10.84 -7.59
N ASP A 137 5.69 10.46 -8.47
CA ASP A 137 5.12 11.32 -9.50
C ASP A 137 4.13 12.35 -8.94
N ASP A 138 3.88 12.32 -7.62
CA ASP A 138 2.94 13.19 -6.92
C ASP A 138 3.63 13.89 -5.73
N VAL A 139 3.77 15.21 -5.82
CA VAL A 139 4.39 15.99 -4.74
C VAL A 139 3.34 16.24 -3.66
N ARG A 140 3.31 15.37 -2.66
CA ARG A 140 2.53 15.62 -1.44
C ARG A 140 3.40 16.34 -0.41
N HIS A 141 3.05 17.59 -0.12
CA HIS A 141 3.65 18.35 0.97
C HIS A 141 3.13 17.84 2.32
N LYS A 142 3.76 16.78 2.85
CA LYS A 142 3.54 16.35 4.24
C LYS A 142 4.44 17.19 5.17
N GLN A 143 3.90 17.70 6.27
CA GLN A 143 4.74 18.27 7.33
C GLN A 143 5.54 17.15 8.01
N PRO A 144 6.72 17.45 8.57
CA PRO A 144 7.51 16.50 9.32
C PRO A 144 6.69 15.95 10.49
N ILE A 145 6.48 14.63 10.49
CA ILE A 145 6.04 13.89 11.67
C ILE A 145 7.26 13.77 12.58
N ASP A 146 7.07 13.87 13.89
CA ASP A 146 8.11 13.52 14.85
C ASP A 146 8.34 12.00 14.81
N TYR A 147 9.38 11.60 14.10
CA TYR A 147 9.75 10.21 13.94
C TYR A 147 10.64 9.71 15.08
N GLU A 148 10.95 10.53 16.09
CA GLU A 148 11.84 10.13 17.19
C GLU A 148 11.34 8.86 17.88
N ASN A 149 12.27 7.93 18.11
CA ASN A 149 12.01 6.63 18.74
C ASN A 149 11.06 5.67 17.99
N LEU A 150 10.78 5.90 16.70
CA LEU A 150 9.89 5.03 15.91
C LEU A 150 10.57 4.45 14.66
N ASN A 151 10.20 3.24 14.28
CA ASN A 151 10.61 2.65 12.99
C ASN A 151 9.67 3.16 11.90
N CYS A 152 10.18 3.98 10.99
CA CYS A 152 9.38 4.69 10.00
C CYS A 152 9.82 4.29 8.59
N LEU A 153 8.92 3.65 7.87
CA LEU A 153 9.16 3.06 6.55
C LEU A 153 8.34 3.79 5.50
N GLU A 154 8.99 4.34 4.47
CA GLU A 154 8.31 4.86 3.29
C GLU A 154 8.34 3.80 2.18
N ILE A 155 7.22 3.57 1.49
CA ILE A 155 7.07 2.65 0.37
C ILE A 155 6.45 3.38 -0.81
N ASP A 156 7.17 3.37 -1.94
CA ASP A 156 6.74 3.99 -3.18
C ASP A 156 5.89 3.01 -4.01
N LEU A 157 4.63 3.39 -4.21
CA LEU A 157 3.63 2.63 -4.95
C LEU A 157 3.52 3.06 -6.43
N THR A 158 4.33 4.01 -6.90
CA THR A 158 4.33 4.45 -8.30
C THR A 158 4.56 3.26 -9.23
N GLY A 159 3.66 3.10 -10.22
CA GLY A 159 3.74 2.06 -11.24
C GLY A 159 3.51 0.63 -10.76
N GLN A 160 3.07 0.40 -9.52
CA GLN A 160 2.77 -0.94 -9.04
C GLN A 160 1.56 -1.54 -9.76
N LYS A 161 1.66 -2.83 -10.08
CA LYS A 161 0.65 -3.57 -10.83
C LYS A 161 -0.44 -4.14 -9.92
N ILE A 162 -1.67 -4.04 -10.40
CA ILE A 162 -2.87 -4.59 -9.75
C ILE A 162 -3.75 -5.34 -10.75
N ASP A 163 -3.24 -5.63 -11.95
CA ASP A 163 -3.95 -6.36 -12.99
C ASP A 163 -4.27 -7.79 -12.56
N ASP A 164 -3.36 -8.44 -11.84
CA ASP A 164 -3.58 -9.71 -11.15
C ASP A 164 -3.74 -9.57 -9.62
N ARG A 165 -4.06 -10.69 -8.96
CA ARG A 165 -4.36 -10.74 -7.52
C ARG A 165 -3.12 -10.64 -6.63
N ASP A 166 -1.96 -11.00 -7.16
CA ASP A 166 -0.78 -11.31 -6.39
C ASP A 166 0.34 -10.28 -6.57
N SER A 167 0.36 -9.51 -7.66
CA SER A 167 1.42 -8.53 -7.96
C SER A 167 1.69 -7.55 -6.82
N LEU A 168 0.71 -6.73 -6.41
CA LEU A 168 0.91 -5.78 -5.32
C LEU A 168 1.18 -6.47 -3.98
N LYS A 169 0.53 -7.62 -3.73
CA LYS A 169 0.75 -8.43 -2.53
C LYS A 169 2.19 -8.92 -2.45
N ASN A 170 2.73 -9.50 -3.52
CA ASN A 170 4.09 -9.99 -3.57
C ASN A 170 5.10 -8.84 -3.46
N PHE A 171 4.80 -7.69 -4.07
CA PHE A 171 5.61 -6.48 -3.92
C PHE A 171 5.71 -6.03 -2.44
N LEU A 172 4.59 -5.98 -1.72
CA LEU A 172 4.59 -5.56 -0.32
C LEU A 172 5.25 -6.60 0.59
N LEU A 173 4.91 -7.88 0.40
CA LEU A 173 5.25 -8.93 1.36
C LEU A 173 6.60 -9.60 1.12
N ASN A 174 7.14 -9.55 -0.11
CA ASN A 174 8.30 -10.36 -0.50
C ASN A 174 9.41 -9.59 -1.25
N SER A 175 9.16 -8.35 -1.68
CA SER A 175 10.20 -7.52 -2.34
C SER A 175 10.86 -6.60 -1.31
N ASP A 176 12.11 -6.19 -1.53
CA ASP A 176 12.81 -5.16 -0.78
C ASP A 176 12.90 -3.84 -1.58
N LYS A 177 12.36 -3.81 -2.82
CA LYS A 177 12.47 -2.65 -3.72
C LYS A 177 11.49 -1.53 -3.37
N ASN A 178 11.82 -0.32 -3.82
CA ASN A 178 10.99 0.89 -3.72
C ASN A 178 10.54 1.22 -2.29
N ARG A 179 11.42 1.04 -1.32
CA ARG A 179 11.16 1.36 0.08
C ARG A 179 12.43 1.91 0.74
N LYS A 180 12.26 2.79 1.72
CA LYS A 180 13.37 3.42 2.44
C LYS A 180 13.00 3.67 3.89
N TRP A 181 13.99 3.60 4.77
CA TRP A 181 13.82 4.05 6.15
C TRP A 181 13.82 5.58 6.20
N LEU A 182 12.77 6.16 6.77
CA LEU A 182 12.76 7.56 7.21
C LEU A 182 13.40 7.68 8.60
N ASN A 183 13.14 6.69 9.45
CA ASN A 183 13.82 6.47 10.72
C ASN A 183 13.82 4.97 11.07
N ASN A 184 14.79 4.49 11.84
CA ASN A 184 14.76 3.15 12.41
C ASN A 184 15.49 3.13 13.76
N ASP A 185 14.73 3.42 14.82
CA ASP A 185 15.25 3.48 16.20
C ASP A 185 15.80 2.12 16.68
N THR A 186 15.12 1.03 16.29
CA THR A 186 15.53 -0.33 16.71
C THR A 186 16.92 -0.67 16.19
N TYR A 187 17.15 -0.51 14.89
CA TYR A 187 18.45 -0.82 14.30
C TYR A 187 19.52 0.19 14.70
N PHE A 188 19.18 1.47 14.81
CA PHE A 188 20.10 2.51 15.28
C PHE A 188 20.72 2.14 16.63
N LYS A 189 19.88 1.75 17.61
CA LYS A 189 20.34 1.30 18.95
C LYS A 189 21.17 0.02 18.93
N LEU A 190 21.03 -0.82 17.89
CA LEU A 190 21.73 -2.09 17.77
C LEU A 190 23.06 -2.00 17.01
N ILE A 191 23.36 -0.91 16.30
CA ILE A 191 24.57 -0.77 15.46
C ILE A 191 25.83 -1.08 16.26
N GLU A 192 26.06 -0.40 17.38
CA GLU A 192 27.30 -0.57 18.16
C GLU A 192 27.49 -2.02 18.63
N SER A 193 26.41 -2.64 19.11
CA SER A 193 26.43 -4.02 19.58
C SER A 193 26.78 -4.99 18.45
N ARG A 194 26.26 -4.72 17.23
CA ARG A 194 26.52 -5.53 16.04
C ARG A 194 27.98 -5.45 15.61
N TYR A 195 28.59 -4.26 15.66
CA TYR A 195 29.99 -4.05 15.32
C TYR A 195 30.93 -4.70 16.36
N LYS A 196 30.66 -4.51 17.65
CA LYS A 196 31.40 -5.18 18.75
C LYS A 196 31.40 -6.69 18.58
N ASN A 197 30.22 -7.28 18.34
CA ASN A 197 30.07 -8.73 18.15
C ASN A 197 30.78 -9.25 16.88
N ALA A 198 31.01 -8.39 15.88
CA ALA A 198 31.74 -8.73 14.67
C ALA A 198 33.26 -8.47 14.78
N GLY A 199 33.77 -8.05 15.95
CA GLY A 199 35.18 -7.69 16.15
C GLY A 199 35.63 -6.46 15.35
N LYS A 200 34.70 -5.60 14.94
CA LYS A 200 34.99 -4.37 14.20
C LYS A 200 35.11 -3.19 15.17
N SER A 201 35.99 -2.25 14.88
CA SER A 201 36.04 -0.97 15.58
C SER A 201 34.76 -0.18 15.31
N ILE A 202 34.29 0.54 16.34
CA ILE A 202 33.20 1.52 16.23
C ILE A 202 33.79 2.87 15.86
#